data_AF-A0A401PRN1-F1
#
_entry.id   AF-A0A401PRN1-F1
#
_cell.length_a   1.000
_cell.length_b   1.000
_cell.length_c   1.000
_cell.angle_alpha   90.00
_cell.angle_beta   90.00
_cell.angle_gamma   90.00
#
_symmetry.space_group_name_H-M   'P 1'
#
loop_
_entity.id
_entity.type
_entity.pdbx_description
1 polymer ?
#
loop_
_entity_poly.entity_id
_entity_poly.type
_entity_poly.pdbx_seq_one_letter_code
_entity_poly.pdbx_strand_id
1 'polypeptide(L)'
;MPVISGEGCVTPNEIENQNRSPAPASPEEIAEVMKELPAQQQEEAMDASLNSMFHAIASSKAQIKSQQMDEPDLVYDQKLDIIKDLFWCKPVVFLERFHKIIKEEHLICFNHLAGNYEVTFYCKEIRKSSMKKTARTNVRNKRYAALQKLIKDGEYFSDEQMRTRDPLLYEQYIRQYMTEEEVVAESCKNLGNAMCLSDLLMNTYQEKIVQERLQWQQEREDACLEEEEEDEEEDDNPESKAEDWVPSDDERSMLREEFVSRMYQRFLDGEDREFDYSAVDDNPDFDNLDIVSRDEEERYFDEEEPVEVDDMEMDRE
;
A
#
# COMPACT_ATOMS: atom_id res chain seq x y z
N MET A 1 -28.40 58.23 -23.18
CA MET A 1 -27.71 58.65 -24.43
C MET A 1 -26.25 58.29 -24.24
N PRO A 2 -25.63 57.39 -25.02
CA PRO A 2 -26.17 56.49 -26.07
C PRO A 2 -27.36 55.61 -25.59
N VAL A 3 -28.13 54.79 -26.35
CA VAL A 3 -28.61 54.82 -27.76
C VAL A 3 -27.52 54.78 -28.85
N ILE A 4 -27.42 53.74 -29.69
CA ILE A 4 -28.42 53.29 -30.69
C ILE A 4 -28.38 51.75 -30.95
N SER A 5 -29.53 51.21 -31.39
CA SER A 5 -29.89 49.94 -32.10
C SER A 5 -28.82 48.93 -32.57
N GLY A 6 -29.14 47.65 -32.81
CA GLY A 6 -30.42 46.92 -32.68
C GLY A 6 -30.61 45.79 -33.72
N GLU A 7 -31.55 44.89 -33.44
CA GLU A 7 -32.15 43.86 -34.32
C GLU A 7 -31.28 42.67 -34.81
N GLY A 8 -31.87 41.47 -34.80
CA GLY A 8 -31.18 40.24 -35.21
C GLY A 8 -31.81 38.91 -34.72
N CYS A 9 -33.14 38.82 -34.61
CA CYS A 9 -33.80 37.54 -34.32
C CYS A 9 -34.08 36.77 -35.62
N VAL A 10 -33.29 35.72 -35.89
CA VAL A 10 -33.61 34.69 -36.89
C VAL A 10 -33.13 33.34 -36.34
N THR A 11 -34.06 32.42 -36.08
CA THR A 11 -33.73 30.98 -36.11
C THR A 11 -33.87 30.49 -37.55
N PRO A 12 -33.01 29.57 -37.98
CA PRO A 12 -33.51 28.22 -38.19
C PRO A 12 -32.51 27.11 -37.79
N ASN A 13 -33.03 25.89 -37.72
CA ASN A 13 -32.23 24.67 -37.74
C ASN A 13 -31.39 24.57 -39.05
N GLU A 14 -30.51 23.57 -39.11
CA GLU A 14 -29.83 23.07 -40.33
C GLU A 14 -28.55 23.80 -40.78
N ILE A 15 -27.54 23.84 -39.90
CA ILE A 15 -26.15 23.44 -40.25
C ILE A 15 -25.64 22.60 -39.06
N GLU A 16 -25.93 21.30 -39.04
CA GLU A 16 -25.07 20.23 -39.57
C GLU A 16 -24.00 19.76 -38.57
N ASN A 17 -24.43 18.80 -37.74
CA ASN A 17 -23.74 17.53 -37.51
C ASN A 17 -22.21 17.50 -37.73
N GLN A 18 -21.46 17.94 -36.73
CA GLN A 18 -20.12 17.46 -36.38
C GLN A 18 -19.87 17.78 -34.90
N ASN A 19 -19.06 16.97 -34.21
CA ASN A 19 -18.78 17.05 -32.76
C ASN A 19 -19.96 16.70 -31.82
N ARG A 20 -20.61 15.56 -32.06
CA ARG A 20 -21.14 14.75 -30.94
C ARG A 20 -20.13 13.62 -30.68
N SER A 21 -19.34 13.74 -29.62
CA SER A 21 -18.51 12.64 -29.13
C SER A 21 -19.38 11.41 -28.87
N PRO A 22 -18.92 10.19 -29.19
CA PRO A 22 -19.69 8.99 -28.86
C PRO A 22 -19.82 8.86 -27.34
N ALA A 23 -20.99 8.43 -26.88
CA ALA A 23 -21.19 8.05 -25.48
C ALA A 23 -20.30 6.84 -25.13
N PRO A 24 -19.95 6.62 -23.85
CA PRO A 24 -19.19 5.43 -23.46
C PRO A 24 -19.97 4.17 -23.85
N ALA A 25 -19.36 3.33 -24.67
CA ALA A 25 -19.92 2.06 -25.10
C ALA A 25 -20.11 1.14 -23.90
N SER A 26 -21.12 0.26 -23.96
CA SER A 26 -21.38 -0.68 -22.88
C SER A 26 -20.25 -1.73 -22.79
N PRO A 27 -20.04 -2.37 -21.63
CA PRO A 27 -19.06 -3.47 -21.50
C PRO A 27 -19.32 -4.63 -22.48
N GLU A 28 -20.56 -4.82 -22.92
CA GLU A 28 -20.93 -5.85 -23.90
C GLU A 28 -20.51 -5.44 -25.32
N GLU A 29 -20.60 -4.15 -25.67
CA GLU A 29 -20.17 -3.64 -26.98
C GLU A 29 -18.64 -3.67 -27.13
N ILE A 30 -17.90 -3.41 -26.05
CA ILE A 30 -16.43 -3.56 -26.02
C ILE A 30 -16.04 -5.03 -26.23
N ALA A 31 -16.72 -5.96 -25.56
CA ALA A 31 -16.49 -7.40 -25.71
C ALA A 31 -16.83 -7.94 -27.12
N GLU A 32 -17.78 -7.31 -27.81
CA GLU A 32 -18.13 -7.65 -29.20
C GLU A 32 -17.11 -7.10 -30.21
N VAL A 33 -16.55 -5.90 -29.97
CA VAL A 33 -15.46 -5.34 -30.80
C VAL A 33 -14.15 -6.13 -30.64
N MET A 34 -13.83 -6.62 -29.43
CA MET A 34 -12.65 -7.48 -29.21
C MET A 34 -12.71 -8.83 -29.95
N LYS A 35 -13.88 -9.21 -30.47
CA LYS A 35 -14.15 -10.44 -31.21
C LYS A 35 -13.82 -10.37 -32.71
N GLU A 36 -13.65 -9.17 -33.26
CA GLU A 36 -13.36 -8.93 -34.69
C GLU A 36 -11.94 -8.39 -34.97
N LEU A 37 -11.00 -8.59 -34.04
CA LEU A 37 -9.57 -8.34 -34.28
C LEU A 37 -8.93 -9.53 -35.03
N PRO A 38 -8.01 -9.31 -35.98
CA PRO A 38 -7.41 -10.38 -36.77
C PRO A 38 -6.61 -11.35 -35.91
N ALA A 39 -6.75 -12.64 -36.17
CA ALA A 39 -6.18 -13.73 -35.36
C ALA A 39 -4.67 -13.59 -35.06
N GLN A 40 -3.91 -12.98 -35.98
CA GLN A 40 -2.47 -12.72 -35.80
C GLN A 40 -2.19 -11.80 -34.59
N GLN A 41 -3.00 -10.76 -34.37
CA GLN A 41 -2.83 -9.85 -33.23
C GLN A 41 -3.18 -10.52 -31.89
N GLN A 42 -4.09 -11.50 -31.89
CA GLN A 42 -4.41 -12.29 -30.69
C GLN A 42 -3.30 -13.31 -30.37
N GLU A 43 -2.65 -13.86 -31.40
CA GLU A 43 -1.53 -14.79 -31.26
C GLU A 43 -0.26 -14.06 -30.76
N GLU A 44 0.08 -12.91 -31.35
CA GLU A 44 1.16 -12.02 -30.92
C GLU A 44 0.99 -11.52 -29.46
N ALA A 45 -0.22 -11.09 -29.08
CA ALA A 45 -0.50 -10.66 -27.71
C ALA A 45 -0.44 -11.80 -26.68
N MET A 46 -0.80 -13.03 -27.09
CA MET A 46 -0.67 -14.22 -26.23
C MET A 46 0.80 -14.57 -26.00
N ASP A 47 1.63 -14.54 -27.05
CA ASP A 47 3.08 -14.78 -26.94
C ASP A 47 3.78 -13.69 -26.11
N ALA A 48 3.35 -12.43 -26.21
CA ALA A 48 3.86 -11.34 -25.37
C ALA A 48 3.56 -11.59 -23.87
N SER A 49 2.30 -11.91 -23.53
CA SER A 49 1.91 -12.23 -22.13
C SER A 49 2.61 -13.48 -21.59
N LEU A 50 2.84 -14.47 -22.44
CA LEU A 50 3.51 -15.73 -22.11
C LEU A 50 5.03 -15.52 -21.87
N ASN A 51 5.69 -14.69 -22.66
CA ASN A 51 7.09 -14.29 -22.41
C ASN A 51 7.20 -13.44 -21.13
N SER A 52 6.32 -12.44 -20.95
CA SER A 52 6.26 -11.62 -19.72
C SER A 52 6.13 -12.49 -18.46
N MET A 53 5.23 -13.48 -18.47
CA MET A 53 5.10 -14.47 -17.39
C MET A 53 6.40 -15.20 -17.09
N PHE A 54 7.14 -15.63 -18.12
CA PHE A 54 8.41 -16.35 -17.93
C PHE A 54 9.50 -15.43 -17.36
N HIS A 55 9.63 -14.20 -17.86
CA HIS A 55 10.57 -13.21 -17.34
C HIS A 55 10.27 -12.85 -15.88
N ALA A 56 8.99 -12.69 -15.51
CA ALA A 56 8.54 -12.45 -14.13
C ALA A 56 8.85 -13.63 -13.18
N ILE A 57 8.79 -14.88 -13.66
CA ILE A 57 9.19 -16.05 -12.86
C ILE A 57 10.72 -16.14 -12.77
N ALA A 58 11.45 -15.87 -13.84
CA ALA A 58 12.92 -15.95 -13.88
C ALA A 58 13.63 -14.86 -13.05
N SER A 59 13.04 -13.67 -12.94
CA SER A 59 13.50 -12.58 -12.06
C SER A 59 13.12 -12.78 -10.59
N SER A 60 12.08 -13.59 -10.31
CA SER A 60 11.65 -13.91 -8.95
C SER A 60 12.69 -14.74 -8.19
N LYS A 61 12.62 -14.68 -6.85
CA LYS A 61 13.42 -15.53 -5.94
C LYS A 61 12.91 -16.99 -5.84
N ALA A 62 12.12 -17.47 -6.79
CA ALA A 62 11.56 -18.83 -6.75
C ALA A 62 12.61 -19.91 -7.04
N GLN A 63 12.48 -21.06 -6.38
CA GLN A 63 13.29 -22.23 -6.66
C GLN A 63 12.83 -22.92 -7.95
N ILE A 64 13.48 -22.60 -9.07
CA ILE A 64 13.15 -23.16 -10.39
C ILE A 64 13.58 -24.63 -10.50
N LYS A 65 14.78 -24.96 -10.01
CA LYS A 65 15.37 -26.31 -9.94
C LYS A 65 15.96 -26.54 -8.55
N SER A 66 15.89 -27.78 -8.05
CA SER A 66 16.70 -28.20 -6.91
C SER A 66 18.15 -28.34 -7.36
N GLN A 67 19.04 -27.49 -6.84
CA GLN A 67 20.49 -27.51 -7.08
C GLN A 67 21.20 -28.15 -5.88
N GLN A 68 22.34 -28.80 -6.10
CA GLN A 68 23.21 -29.26 -5.02
C GLN A 68 24.23 -28.18 -4.66
N MET A 69 24.83 -28.24 -3.47
CA MET A 69 25.78 -27.21 -2.99
C MET A 69 26.98 -26.96 -3.91
N ASP A 70 27.39 -27.96 -4.69
CA ASP A 70 28.52 -27.87 -5.63
C ASP A 70 28.08 -27.57 -7.09
N GLU A 71 26.78 -27.36 -7.36
CA GLU A 71 26.31 -26.92 -8.68
C GLU A 71 26.46 -25.38 -8.82
N PRO A 72 26.89 -24.86 -9.98
CA PRO A 72 26.96 -23.42 -10.22
C PRO A 72 25.55 -22.83 -10.37
N ASP A 73 25.38 -21.58 -9.90
CA ASP A 73 24.12 -20.85 -9.99
C ASP A 73 23.56 -20.81 -11.42
N LEU A 74 22.25 -21.07 -11.56
CA LEU A 74 21.55 -20.99 -12.84
C LEU A 74 21.60 -19.58 -13.43
N VAL A 75 22.20 -19.46 -14.62
CA VAL A 75 22.17 -18.26 -15.47
C VAL A 75 20.73 -17.94 -15.89
N TYR A 76 20.42 -16.66 -16.09
CA TYR A 76 19.07 -16.18 -16.41
C TYR A 76 18.43 -16.90 -17.62
N ASP A 77 19.19 -17.12 -18.69
CA ASP A 77 18.66 -17.80 -19.88
C ASP A 77 18.35 -19.29 -19.60
N GLN A 78 19.20 -19.96 -18.83
CA GLN A 78 18.97 -21.35 -18.39
C GLN A 78 17.74 -21.46 -17.48
N LYS A 79 17.45 -20.43 -16.68
CA LYS A 79 16.20 -20.34 -15.92
C LYS A 79 14.99 -20.29 -16.86
N LEU A 80 15.02 -19.41 -17.87
CA LEU A 80 13.93 -19.29 -18.85
C LEU A 80 13.68 -20.59 -19.62
N ASP A 81 14.74 -21.29 -20.05
CA ASP A 81 14.60 -22.57 -20.76
C ASP A 81 13.91 -23.64 -19.88
N ILE A 82 14.34 -23.80 -18.62
CA ILE A 82 13.72 -24.74 -17.67
C ILE A 82 12.26 -24.38 -17.39
N ILE A 83 11.93 -23.08 -17.32
CA ILE A 83 10.56 -22.57 -17.10
C ILE A 83 9.68 -22.88 -18.34
N LYS A 84 10.19 -22.62 -19.55
CA LYS A 84 9.53 -22.93 -20.84
C LYS A 84 9.25 -24.43 -20.98
N ASP A 85 10.27 -25.26 -20.76
CA ASP A 85 10.14 -26.73 -20.81
C ASP A 85 9.09 -27.24 -19.82
N LEU A 86 9.07 -26.72 -18.60
CA LEU A 86 8.08 -27.13 -17.59
C LEU A 86 6.65 -26.70 -17.97
N PHE A 87 6.48 -25.51 -18.54
CA PHE A 87 5.16 -25.03 -19.01
C PHE A 87 4.59 -25.96 -20.09
N TRP A 88 5.35 -26.23 -21.15
CA TRP A 88 4.88 -27.03 -22.29
C TRP A 88 4.76 -28.53 -21.96
N CYS A 89 5.65 -29.08 -21.13
CA CYS A 89 5.65 -30.50 -20.82
C CYS A 89 4.73 -30.88 -19.64
N LYS A 90 4.59 -30.00 -18.64
CA LYS A 90 3.94 -30.29 -17.34
C LYS A 90 3.24 -29.05 -16.76
N PRO A 91 2.22 -28.48 -17.42
CA PRO A 91 1.59 -27.22 -17.02
C PRO A 91 0.96 -27.24 -15.61
N VAL A 92 0.56 -28.40 -15.10
CA VAL A 92 0.07 -28.53 -13.70
C VAL A 92 1.21 -28.34 -12.70
N VAL A 93 2.38 -28.95 -12.93
CA VAL A 93 3.56 -28.82 -12.06
C VAL A 93 4.14 -27.42 -12.13
N PHE A 94 4.03 -26.77 -13.29
CA PHE A 94 4.33 -25.34 -13.46
C PHE A 94 3.43 -24.49 -12.54
N LEU A 95 2.12 -24.68 -12.59
CA LEU A 95 1.17 -23.93 -11.75
C LEU A 95 1.38 -24.21 -10.26
N GLU A 96 1.51 -25.46 -9.83
CA GLU A 96 1.78 -25.85 -8.44
C GLU A 96 2.98 -25.08 -7.84
N ARG A 97 4.04 -24.87 -8.64
CA ARG A 97 5.24 -24.15 -8.20
C ARG A 97 5.10 -22.63 -8.27
N PHE A 98 4.52 -22.10 -9.34
CA PHE A 98 4.63 -20.68 -9.70
C PHE A 98 3.34 -19.86 -9.55
N HIS A 99 2.19 -20.46 -9.18
CA HIS A 99 0.91 -19.75 -9.04
C HIS A 99 0.89 -18.55 -8.08
N LYS A 100 1.90 -18.40 -7.20
CA LYS A 100 2.03 -17.25 -6.29
C LYS A 100 2.63 -16.00 -6.97
N ILE A 101 3.32 -16.18 -8.10
CA ILE A 101 4.05 -15.14 -8.85
C ILE A 101 3.25 -14.72 -10.09
N ILE A 102 2.53 -15.66 -10.70
CA ILE A 102 1.71 -15.43 -11.89
C ILE A 102 0.63 -14.37 -11.59
N LYS A 103 0.66 -13.25 -12.33
CA LYS A 103 -0.37 -12.21 -12.36
C LYS A 103 -1.64 -12.68 -13.07
N GLU A 104 -2.73 -11.91 -12.91
CA GLU A 104 -4.02 -12.19 -13.53
C GLU A 104 -4.01 -12.08 -15.07
N GLU A 105 -3.19 -11.18 -15.64
CA GLU A 105 -3.03 -10.99 -17.09
C GLU A 105 -2.52 -12.24 -17.83
N HIS A 106 -1.71 -13.08 -17.18
CA HIS A 106 -1.15 -14.29 -17.78
C HIS A 106 -2.13 -15.47 -17.79
N LEU A 107 -3.30 -15.36 -17.15
CA LEU A 107 -4.29 -16.46 -17.11
C LEU A 107 -4.82 -16.82 -18.50
N ILE A 108 -4.73 -15.89 -19.46
CA ILE A 108 -5.08 -16.11 -20.86
C ILE A 108 -4.28 -17.29 -21.45
N CYS A 109 -3.00 -17.42 -21.08
CA CYS A 109 -2.10 -18.48 -21.54
C CYS A 109 -2.60 -19.90 -21.19
N PHE A 110 -3.43 -20.05 -20.16
CA PHE A 110 -3.96 -21.34 -19.68
C PHE A 110 -5.35 -21.68 -20.24
N ASN A 111 -5.97 -20.83 -21.06
CA ASN A 111 -7.31 -21.06 -21.61
C ASN A 111 -7.41 -22.39 -22.39
N HIS A 112 -6.35 -22.79 -23.09
CA HIS A 112 -6.28 -24.06 -23.82
C HIS A 112 -6.30 -25.32 -22.91
N LEU A 113 -6.11 -25.15 -21.59
CA LEU A 113 -6.07 -26.22 -20.58
C LEU A 113 -7.29 -26.21 -19.64
N ALA A 114 -8.33 -25.40 -19.93
CA ALA A 114 -9.51 -25.22 -19.08
C ALA A 114 -10.30 -26.52 -18.77
N GLY A 115 -10.03 -27.63 -19.46
CA GLY A 115 -10.59 -28.95 -19.17
C GLY A 115 -9.97 -29.68 -17.97
N ASN A 116 -8.78 -29.30 -17.48
CA ASN A 116 -8.18 -29.92 -16.30
C ASN A 116 -8.60 -29.19 -15.02
N TYR A 117 -9.22 -29.93 -14.09
CA TYR A 117 -9.61 -29.45 -12.76
C TYR A 117 -8.47 -28.72 -12.02
N GLU A 118 -7.25 -29.28 -12.01
CA GLU A 118 -6.10 -28.72 -11.29
C GLU A 118 -5.71 -27.34 -11.84
N VAL A 119 -5.71 -27.19 -13.17
CA VAL A 119 -5.47 -25.91 -13.84
C VAL A 119 -6.57 -24.90 -13.45
N THR A 120 -7.84 -25.30 -13.49
CA THR A 120 -8.94 -24.39 -13.09
C THR A 120 -8.88 -24.01 -11.60
N PHE A 121 -8.34 -24.87 -10.73
CA PHE A 121 -8.15 -24.59 -9.31
C PHE A 121 -7.05 -23.52 -9.11
N TYR A 122 -5.87 -23.70 -9.70
CA TYR A 122 -4.80 -22.71 -9.59
C TYR A 122 -5.17 -21.37 -10.23
N CYS A 123 -5.87 -21.36 -11.37
CA CYS A 123 -6.38 -20.12 -11.97
C CYS A 123 -7.35 -19.38 -11.04
N LYS A 124 -8.18 -20.09 -10.26
CA LYS A 124 -9.07 -19.47 -9.26
C LYS A 124 -8.29 -18.91 -8.06
N GLU A 125 -7.29 -19.63 -7.56
CA GLU A 125 -6.45 -19.10 -6.47
C GLU A 125 -5.61 -17.89 -6.90
N ILE A 126 -5.13 -17.83 -8.15
CA ILE A 126 -4.46 -16.64 -8.72
C ILE A 126 -5.41 -15.44 -8.66
N ARG A 127 -6.61 -15.53 -9.27
CA ARG A 127 -7.63 -14.44 -9.24
C ARG A 127 -7.99 -14.02 -7.81
N LYS A 128 -8.22 -14.99 -6.93
CA LYS A 128 -8.53 -14.74 -5.51
C LYS A 128 -7.38 -14.03 -4.78
N SER A 129 -6.13 -14.29 -5.16
CA SER A 129 -4.97 -13.58 -4.61
C SER A 129 -4.84 -12.16 -5.16
N SER A 130 -5.11 -11.97 -6.46
CA SER A 130 -5.21 -10.66 -7.14
C SER A 130 -6.25 -9.78 -6.46
N MET A 131 -7.52 -10.24 -6.40
CA MET A 131 -8.62 -9.50 -5.77
C MET A 131 -8.35 -9.14 -4.31
N LYS A 132 -7.66 -10.01 -3.54
CA LYS A 132 -7.26 -9.70 -2.15
C LYS A 132 -6.20 -8.61 -2.07
N LYS A 133 -5.25 -8.55 -3.01
CA LYS A 133 -4.26 -7.46 -3.09
C LYS A 133 -4.97 -6.14 -3.41
N THR A 134 -5.78 -6.11 -4.47
CA THR A 134 -6.57 -4.92 -4.85
C THR A 134 -7.47 -4.43 -3.72
N ALA A 135 -8.21 -5.34 -3.06
CA ALA A 135 -9.07 -4.97 -1.92
C ALA A 135 -8.27 -4.36 -0.75
N ARG A 136 -7.09 -4.91 -0.42
CA ARG A 136 -6.19 -4.33 0.60
C ARG A 136 -5.68 -2.95 0.20
N THR A 137 -5.28 -2.76 -1.06
CA THR A 137 -4.85 -1.45 -1.58
C THR A 137 -5.98 -0.44 -1.52
N ASN A 138 -7.18 -0.79 -1.97
CA ASN A 138 -8.35 0.09 -1.93
C ASN A 138 -8.71 0.50 -0.50
N VAL A 139 -8.72 -0.44 0.45
CA VAL A 139 -8.93 -0.15 1.89
C VAL A 139 -7.84 0.78 2.42
N ARG A 140 -6.56 0.54 2.10
CA ARG A 140 -5.46 1.43 2.52
C ARG A 140 -5.60 2.83 1.93
N ASN A 141 -6.03 2.95 0.66
CA ASN A 141 -6.21 4.23 -0.02
C ASN A 141 -7.42 5.01 0.56
N LYS A 142 -8.54 4.33 0.87
CA LYS A 142 -9.66 4.92 1.63
C LYS A 142 -9.21 5.45 3.00
N ARG A 143 -8.49 4.61 3.77
CA ARG A 143 -7.94 4.99 5.08
C ARG A 143 -6.93 6.13 4.97
N TYR A 144 -6.13 6.19 3.92
CA TYR A 144 -5.23 7.32 3.67
C TYR A 144 -6.00 8.63 3.41
N ALA A 145 -7.10 8.59 2.65
CA ALA A 145 -7.96 9.76 2.48
C ALA A 145 -8.61 10.21 3.81
N ALA A 146 -9.04 9.27 4.66
CA ALA A 146 -9.54 9.58 6.00
C ALA A 146 -8.44 10.12 6.93
N LEU A 147 -7.23 9.55 6.89
CA LEU A 147 -6.04 10.00 7.62
C LEU A 147 -5.73 11.48 7.31
N GLN A 148 -5.66 11.84 6.03
CA GLN A 148 -5.41 13.23 5.60
C GLN A 148 -6.48 14.20 6.13
N LYS A 149 -7.75 13.77 6.17
CA LYS A 149 -8.83 14.56 6.76
C LYS A 149 -8.66 14.73 8.27
N LEU A 150 -8.40 13.65 9.01
CA LEU A 150 -8.22 13.66 10.46
C LEU A 150 -7.00 14.48 10.90
N ILE A 151 -5.91 14.47 10.12
CA ILE A 151 -4.74 15.34 10.33
C ILE A 151 -5.13 16.82 10.16
N LYS A 152 -5.93 17.14 9.15
CA LYS A 152 -6.41 18.51 8.88
C LYS A 152 -7.39 19.01 9.94
N ASP A 153 -8.25 18.13 10.45
CA ASP A 153 -9.20 18.44 11.53
C ASP A 153 -8.47 18.59 12.89
N GLY A 154 -7.34 17.88 13.08
CA GLY A 154 -6.35 18.13 14.14
C GLY A 154 -6.68 17.54 15.52
N GLU A 155 -7.90 17.08 15.76
CA GLU A 155 -8.33 16.55 17.06
C GLU A 155 -7.78 15.13 17.32
N TYR A 156 -7.99 14.20 16.38
CA TYR A 156 -7.74 12.76 16.58
C TYR A 156 -6.25 12.36 16.56
N PHE A 157 -5.40 13.17 15.91
CA PHE A 157 -3.94 13.04 15.94
C PHE A 157 -3.28 14.15 16.78
N SER A 158 -3.97 14.65 17.80
CA SER A 158 -3.36 15.46 18.85
C SER A 158 -2.52 14.58 19.79
N ASP A 159 -1.48 15.16 20.39
CA ASP A 159 -0.55 14.43 21.25
C ASP A 159 -1.26 13.78 22.45
N GLU A 160 -2.27 14.44 23.02
CA GLU A 160 -3.10 13.88 24.11
C GLU A 160 -3.95 12.67 23.67
N GLN A 161 -4.54 12.70 22.47
CA GLN A 161 -5.30 11.56 21.94
C GLN A 161 -4.38 10.39 21.58
N MET A 162 -3.22 10.66 20.97
CA MET A 162 -2.24 9.61 20.66
C MET A 162 -1.67 8.97 21.93
N ARG A 163 -1.32 9.76 22.96
CA ARG A 163 -0.91 9.27 24.28
C ARG A 163 -1.98 8.41 24.95
N THR A 164 -3.25 8.77 24.83
CA THR A 164 -4.35 8.00 25.44
C THR A 164 -4.51 6.63 24.77
N ARG A 165 -4.36 6.59 23.44
CA ARG A 165 -4.47 5.38 22.62
C ARG A 165 -3.28 4.44 22.80
N ASP A 166 -2.05 4.95 22.79
CA ASP A 166 -0.83 4.17 22.98
C ASP A 166 0.18 4.87 23.92
N PRO A 167 0.01 4.74 25.25
CA PRO A 167 0.85 5.46 26.20
C PRO A 167 2.28 4.93 26.26
N LEU A 168 2.51 3.63 26.04
CA LEU A 168 3.85 3.06 25.99
C LEU A 168 4.69 3.68 24.86
N LEU A 169 4.14 3.75 23.66
CA LEU A 169 4.83 4.35 22.52
C LEU A 169 5.06 5.86 22.73
N TYR A 170 4.14 6.55 23.43
CA TYR A 170 4.35 7.94 23.82
C TYR A 170 5.46 8.10 24.87
N GLU A 171 5.59 7.15 25.80
CA GLU A 171 6.64 7.14 26.81
C GLU A 171 8.03 7.05 26.15
N GLN A 172 8.20 6.02 25.30
CA GLN A 172 9.44 5.69 24.61
C GLN A 172 9.91 6.79 23.64
N TYR A 173 9.00 7.51 22.98
CA TYR A 173 9.37 8.48 21.94
C TYR A 173 9.32 9.94 22.36
N ILE A 174 8.52 10.28 23.38
CA ILE A 174 8.26 11.67 23.75
C ILE A 174 8.57 11.90 25.23
N ARG A 175 7.88 11.20 26.15
CA ARG A 175 7.90 11.56 27.56
C ARG A 175 9.28 11.37 28.22
N GLN A 176 10.03 10.33 27.84
CA GLN A 176 11.38 10.11 28.37
C GLN A 176 12.40 11.20 27.98
N TYR A 177 12.06 12.04 26.97
CA TYR A 177 12.90 13.16 26.49
C TYR A 177 12.26 14.53 26.75
N MET A 178 11.26 14.60 27.63
CA MET A 178 10.72 15.87 28.14
C MET A 178 11.52 16.34 29.35
N THR A 179 11.83 17.63 29.37
CA THR A 179 12.42 18.30 30.55
C THR A 179 11.39 18.43 31.68
N GLU A 180 11.85 18.52 32.92
CA GLU A 180 10.97 18.73 34.08
C GLU A 180 10.07 19.97 33.93
N GLU A 181 10.57 21.03 33.28
CA GLU A 181 9.82 22.25 33.00
C GLU A 181 8.65 22.01 32.02
N GLU A 182 8.87 21.21 30.97
CA GLU A 182 7.84 20.83 29.99
C GLU A 182 6.77 19.92 30.63
N VAL A 183 7.16 18.94 31.45
CA VAL A 183 6.22 18.04 32.16
C VAL A 183 5.35 18.82 33.16
N VAL A 184 5.92 19.79 33.88
CA VAL A 184 5.17 20.70 34.75
C VAL A 184 4.24 21.58 33.92
N ALA A 185 4.70 22.12 32.79
CA ALA A 185 3.87 22.93 31.91
C ALA A 185 2.68 22.14 31.32
N GLU A 186 2.87 20.88 30.94
CA GLU A 186 1.81 19.98 30.49
C GLU A 186 0.80 19.68 31.60
N SER A 187 1.30 19.34 32.80
CA SER A 187 0.46 19.15 33.99
C SER A 187 -0.38 20.40 34.33
N CYS A 188 0.21 21.59 34.18
CA CYS A 188 -0.49 22.87 34.37
C CYS A 188 -1.53 23.16 33.28
N LYS A 189 -1.29 22.79 32.01
CA LYS A 189 -2.29 22.90 30.93
C LYS A 189 -3.49 22.01 31.23
N ASN A 190 -3.26 20.76 31.61
CA ASN A 190 -4.32 19.78 31.87
C ASN A 190 -5.19 20.19 33.07
N LEU A 191 -4.60 20.80 34.11
CA LEU A 191 -5.34 21.40 35.22
C LEU A 191 -6.06 22.71 34.81
N GLY A 192 -5.47 23.52 33.94
CA GLY A 192 -6.06 24.77 33.43
C GLY A 192 -7.25 24.55 32.48
N ASN A 193 -7.30 23.40 31.80
CA ASN A 193 -8.40 23.02 30.91
C ASN A 193 -9.65 22.53 31.67
N ALA A 194 -9.53 22.10 32.92
CA ALA A 194 -10.66 21.64 33.73
C ALA A 194 -11.55 22.83 34.17
N MET A 195 -12.74 22.95 33.58
CA MET A 195 -13.64 24.08 33.86
C MET A 195 -14.36 23.95 35.21
N CYS A 196 -14.54 22.73 35.71
CA CYS A 196 -15.12 22.48 37.03
C CYS A 196 -14.49 21.25 37.73
N LEU A 197 -14.87 21.03 39.00
CA LEU A 197 -14.42 19.88 39.79
C LEU A 197 -14.82 18.53 39.16
N SER A 198 -15.93 18.46 38.43
CA SER A 198 -16.31 17.24 37.71
C SER A 198 -15.32 16.91 36.61
N ASP A 199 -14.91 17.91 35.83
CA ASP A 199 -13.95 17.73 34.74
C ASP A 199 -12.58 17.31 35.30
N LEU A 200 -12.14 17.95 36.39
CA LEU A 200 -10.91 17.54 37.09
C LEU A 200 -10.97 16.08 37.55
N LEU A 201 -12.08 15.65 38.16
CA LEU A 201 -12.25 14.25 38.59
C LEU A 201 -12.23 13.29 37.39
N MET A 202 -12.90 13.63 36.28
CA MET A 202 -12.87 12.80 35.06
C MET A 202 -11.47 12.72 34.46
N ASN A 203 -10.75 13.85 34.35
CA ASN A 203 -9.38 13.90 33.83
C ASN A 203 -8.43 13.06 34.72
N THR A 204 -8.54 13.15 36.05
CA THR A 204 -7.71 12.29 36.95
C THR A 204 -8.05 10.80 36.84
N TYR A 205 -9.29 10.45 36.50
CA TYR A 205 -9.69 9.06 36.28
C TYR A 205 -9.22 8.54 34.91
N GLN A 206 -9.31 9.36 33.87
CA GLN A 206 -8.74 9.07 32.54
C GLN A 206 -7.23 8.88 32.62
N GLU A 207 -6.52 9.80 33.28
CA GLU A 207 -5.07 9.67 33.51
C GLU A 207 -4.74 8.36 34.22
N LYS A 208 -5.51 7.98 35.26
CA LYS A 208 -5.32 6.69 35.94
C LYS A 208 -5.48 5.48 35.00
N ILE A 209 -6.45 5.50 34.08
CA ILE A 209 -6.60 4.44 33.06
C ILE A 209 -5.40 4.39 32.13
N VAL A 210 -4.89 5.56 31.70
CA VAL A 210 -3.70 5.65 30.83
C VAL A 210 -2.46 5.11 31.53
N GLN A 211 -2.26 5.43 32.82
CA GLN A 211 -1.16 4.90 33.63
C GLN A 211 -1.28 3.38 33.89
N GLU A 212 -2.49 2.86 34.17
CA GLU A 212 -2.71 1.42 34.29
C GLU A 212 -2.47 0.67 32.96
N ARG A 213 -2.82 1.29 31.82
CA ARG A 213 -2.52 0.76 30.48
C ARG A 213 -1.01 0.75 30.22
N LEU A 214 -0.30 1.83 30.55
CA LEU A 214 1.16 1.94 30.41
C LEU A 214 1.88 0.84 31.19
N GLN A 215 1.56 0.69 32.48
CA GLN A 215 2.16 -0.33 33.34
C GLN A 215 1.95 -1.74 32.78
N TRP A 216 0.73 -2.08 32.36
CA TRP A 216 0.43 -3.36 31.74
C TRP A 216 1.15 -3.59 30.40
N GLN A 217 1.39 -2.52 29.63
CA GLN A 217 2.19 -2.61 28.41
C GLN A 217 3.66 -2.87 28.71
N GLN A 218 4.24 -2.18 29.70
CA GLN A 218 5.63 -2.35 30.16
C GLN A 218 5.87 -3.76 30.71
N GLU A 219 5.05 -4.20 31.69
CA GLU A 219 5.14 -5.56 32.27
C GLU A 219 5.11 -6.68 31.22
N ARG A 220 4.48 -6.44 30.06
CA ARG A 220 4.39 -7.40 28.96
C ARG A 220 5.55 -7.31 27.96
N GLU A 221 6.23 -6.17 27.85
CA GLU A 221 7.49 -6.08 27.10
C GLU A 221 8.63 -6.67 27.93
N ASP A 222 8.71 -6.31 29.21
CA ASP A 222 9.69 -6.84 30.16
C ASP A 222 9.62 -8.38 30.23
N ALA A 223 8.43 -8.96 30.34
CA ALA A 223 8.24 -10.40 30.34
C ALA A 223 8.62 -11.10 29.01
N CYS A 224 8.56 -10.39 27.87
CA CYS A 224 9.05 -10.94 26.60
C CYS A 224 10.58 -10.87 26.51
N LEU A 225 11.22 -9.83 27.07
CA LEU A 225 12.67 -9.75 27.17
C LEU A 225 13.23 -10.81 28.13
N GLU A 226 12.57 -11.05 29.27
CA GLU A 226 12.93 -12.15 30.19
C GLU A 226 12.85 -13.53 29.49
N GLU A 227 11.86 -13.77 28.63
CA GLU A 227 11.75 -15.02 27.84
C GLU A 227 12.81 -15.13 26.72
N GLU A 228 13.32 -14.00 26.18
CA GLU A 228 14.36 -13.98 25.14
C GLU A 228 15.78 -14.10 25.72
N GLU A 229 16.05 -13.54 26.90
CA GLU A 229 17.35 -13.65 27.59
C GLU A 229 17.60 -15.04 28.21
N GLU A 230 16.56 -15.85 28.49
CA GLU A 230 16.74 -17.24 28.96
C GLU A 230 17.39 -18.18 27.91
N ASP A 231 17.49 -17.78 26.63
CA ASP A 231 18.13 -18.55 25.54
C ASP A 231 19.57 -18.08 25.18
N GLU A 232 20.10 -16.98 25.77
CA GLU A 232 21.46 -16.47 25.51
C GLU A 232 22.40 -16.54 26.75
N GLU A 233 23.28 -17.55 26.78
CA GLU A 233 24.28 -17.72 27.85
C GLU A 233 25.45 -16.71 27.76
N GLU A 234 25.37 -15.67 28.59
CA GLU A 234 26.47 -14.95 29.28
C GLU A 234 27.69 -14.49 28.43
N ASP A 235 27.59 -13.33 27.73
CA ASP A 235 28.75 -12.40 27.58
C ASP A 235 28.34 -10.93 27.28
N ASP A 236 29.19 -9.98 27.69
CA ASP A 236 29.16 -8.51 27.44
C ASP A 236 27.88 -7.70 27.80
N ASN A 237 27.81 -7.23 29.06
CA ASN A 237 26.92 -6.16 29.52
C ASN A 237 27.11 -4.84 28.71
N PRO A 238 26.09 -4.35 27.97
CA PRO A 238 26.14 -3.09 27.24
C PRO A 238 25.46 -1.91 27.99
N GLU A 239 24.96 -2.16 29.19
CA GLU A 239 23.92 -1.39 29.90
C GLU A 239 24.42 -0.02 30.41
N SER A 240 25.73 0.12 30.62
CA SER A 240 26.35 1.30 31.24
C SER A 240 26.54 2.55 30.35
N LYS A 241 25.92 2.62 29.16
CA LYS A 241 26.10 3.73 28.20
C LYS A 241 24.84 4.37 27.62
N ALA A 242 23.65 3.80 27.85
CA ALA A 242 22.40 4.32 27.29
C ALA A 242 21.71 5.36 28.20
N GLU A 243 21.82 5.20 29.52
CA GLU A 243 20.99 5.92 30.51
C GLU A 243 21.20 7.46 30.57
N ASP A 244 22.31 7.99 30.05
CA ASP A 244 22.68 9.42 30.16
C ASP A 244 22.68 10.14 28.79
N TRP A 245 22.08 9.53 27.76
CA TRP A 245 21.91 10.18 26.44
C TRP A 245 20.68 11.09 26.42
N VAL A 246 20.92 12.40 26.50
CA VAL A 246 19.91 13.43 26.25
C VAL A 246 19.96 13.83 24.77
N PRO A 247 18.90 13.57 23.97
CA PRO A 247 18.89 13.95 22.56
C PRO A 247 18.84 15.47 22.38
N SER A 248 19.46 15.94 21.29
CA SER A 248 19.36 17.32 20.80
C SER A 248 17.91 17.68 20.44
N ASP A 249 17.55 18.96 20.41
CA ASP A 249 16.20 19.39 19.99
C ASP A 249 15.85 18.93 18.56
N ASP A 250 16.83 18.84 17.66
CA ASP A 250 16.65 18.27 16.31
C ASP A 250 16.33 16.76 16.38
N GLU A 251 16.97 16.02 17.28
CA GLU A 251 16.73 14.59 17.50
C GLU A 251 15.35 14.36 18.15
N ARG A 252 14.98 15.18 19.15
CA ARG A 252 13.64 15.20 19.75
C ARG A 252 12.55 15.45 18.71
N SER A 253 12.81 16.29 17.69
CA SER A 253 11.90 16.46 16.54
C SER A 253 11.78 15.18 15.69
N MET A 254 12.91 14.54 15.36
CA MET A 254 12.91 13.28 14.60
C MET A 254 12.17 12.16 15.34
N LEU A 255 12.41 11.98 16.65
CA LEU A 255 11.68 10.98 17.45
C LEU A 255 10.17 11.28 17.51
N ARG A 256 9.78 12.56 17.60
CA ARG A 256 8.36 12.95 17.51
C ARG A 256 7.76 12.65 16.13
N GLU A 257 8.52 12.82 15.05
CA GLU A 257 8.10 12.45 13.70
C GLU A 257 7.97 10.92 13.53
N GLU A 258 8.85 10.13 14.14
CA GLU A 258 8.74 8.67 14.18
C GLU A 258 7.50 8.19 14.96
N PHE A 259 7.24 8.78 16.13
CA PHE A 259 6.02 8.52 16.92
C PHE A 259 4.75 8.74 16.09
N VAL A 260 4.64 9.91 15.47
CA VAL A 260 3.50 10.27 14.62
C VAL A 260 3.39 9.32 13.43
N SER A 261 4.52 8.99 12.79
CA SER A 261 4.57 8.07 11.64
C SER A 261 4.09 6.66 12.00
N ARG A 262 4.49 6.13 13.17
CA ARG A 262 3.99 4.84 13.68
C ARG A 262 2.49 4.89 13.95
N MET A 263 1.99 5.97 14.57
CA MET A 263 0.55 6.14 14.80
C MET A 263 -0.25 6.23 13.48
N TYR A 264 0.31 6.83 12.43
CA TYR A 264 -0.28 6.84 11.09
C TYR A 264 -0.25 5.46 10.43
N GLN A 265 0.84 4.70 10.55
CA GLN A 265 0.94 3.33 10.01
C GLN A 265 -0.12 2.42 10.65
N ARG A 266 -0.19 2.38 11.98
CA ARG A 266 -1.19 1.59 12.73
C ARG A 266 -2.63 1.95 12.35
N PHE A 267 -2.90 3.22 12.07
CA PHE A 267 -4.19 3.66 11.54
C PHE A 267 -4.47 3.11 10.13
N LEU A 268 -3.51 3.18 9.21
CA LEU A 268 -3.67 2.64 7.85
C LEU A 268 -3.83 1.11 7.85
N ASP A 269 -3.09 0.41 8.70
CA ASP A 269 -3.13 -1.05 8.82
C ASP A 269 -4.42 -1.55 9.50
N GLY A 270 -5.09 -0.70 10.31
CA GLY A 270 -6.38 -0.98 10.94
C GLY A 270 -6.26 -1.49 12.37
N GLU A 271 -5.16 -1.17 13.05
CA GLU A 271 -4.87 -1.67 14.39
C GLU A 271 -5.44 -0.81 15.52
N ASP A 272 -5.88 0.41 15.21
CA ASP A 272 -6.46 1.30 16.22
C ASP A 272 -7.85 0.83 16.67
N ARG A 273 -7.91 0.19 17.83
CA ARG A 273 -9.13 -0.42 18.38
C ARG A 273 -10.19 0.60 18.79
N GLU A 274 -9.81 1.87 18.89
CA GLU A 274 -10.65 2.96 19.39
C GLU A 274 -11.29 3.76 18.24
N PHE A 275 -10.95 3.44 16.98
CA PHE A 275 -11.54 4.00 15.77
C PHE A 275 -12.50 3.02 15.06
N ASP A 276 -13.66 3.52 14.62
CA ASP A 276 -14.61 2.75 13.82
C ASP A 276 -14.27 2.80 12.33
N TYR A 277 -13.45 1.83 11.89
CA TYR A 277 -13.07 1.70 10.47
C TYR A 277 -14.25 1.45 9.53
N SER A 278 -15.41 0.97 9.99
CA SER A 278 -16.55 0.73 9.09
C SER A 278 -17.07 2.03 8.45
N ALA A 279 -16.96 3.16 9.17
CA ALA A 279 -17.31 4.49 8.67
C ALA A 279 -16.39 5.01 7.53
N VAL A 280 -15.24 4.35 7.31
CA VAL A 280 -14.26 4.69 6.27
C VAL A 280 -14.20 3.61 5.18
N ASP A 281 -14.04 2.35 5.57
CA ASP A 281 -13.81 1.23 4.66
C ASP A 281 -15.02 0.95 3.75
N ASP A 282 -16.25 1.07 4.27
CA ASP A 282 -17.49 0.89 3.51
C ASP A 282 -18.00 2.18 2.83
N ASN A 283 -17.33 3.32 3.06
CA ASN A 283 -17.79 4.63 2.58
C ASN A 283 -17.18 4.95 1.19
N PRO A 284 -18.00 5.24 0.16
CA PRO A 284 -17.51 5.58 -1.18
C PRO A 284 -16.88 6.97 -1.27
N ASP A 285 -17.16 7.90 -0.36
CA ASP A 285 -16.61 9.27 -0.40
C ASP A 285 -15.08 9.30 -0.19
N PHE A 286 -14.51 8.21 0.34
CA PHE A 286 -13.06 8.03 0.49
C PHE A 286 -12.40 7.25 -0.66
N ASP A 287 -13.14 6.88 -1.71
CA ASP A 287 -12.55 6.32 -2.93
C ASP A 287 -11.78 7.41 -3.70
N ASN A 288 -10.52 7.62 -3.28
CA ASN A 288 -9.66 8.65 -3.81
C ASN A 288 -9.12 8.27 -5.20
N LEU A 289 -9.95 8.55 -6.22
CA LEU A 289 -9.66 8.27 -7.62
C LEU A 289 -8.39 8.97 -8.12
N ASP A 290 -8.00 10.12 -7.54
CA ASP A 290 -6.77 10.82 -7.90
C ASP A 290 -5.53 10.00 -7.52
N ILE A 291 -5.57 9.31 -6.37
CA ILE A 291 -4.52 8.36 -5.98
C ILE A 291 -4.50 7.16 -6.93
N VAL A 292 -5.66 6.56 -7.21
CA VAL A 292 -5.74 5.39 -8.11
C VAL A 292 -5.21 5.72 -9.50
N SER A 293 -5.59 6.88 -10.06
CA SER A 293 -5.13 7.33 -11.38
C SER A 293 -3.62 7.52 -11.43
N ARG A 294 -3.01 8.04 -10.35
CA ARG A 294 -1.55 8.19 -10.27
C ARG A 294 -0.84 6.85 -10.05
N ASP A 295 -1.38 5.96 -9.21
CA ASP A 295 -0.84 4.61 -8.98
C ASP A 295 -0.91 3.75 -10.29
N GLU A 296 -1.84 4.07 -11.19
CA GLU A 296 -1.95 3.50 -12.54
C GLU A 296 -0.96 4.15 -13.53
N GLU A 297 -0.80 5.47 -13.48
CA GLU A 297 0.18 6.23 -14.29
C GLU A 297 1.64 5.87 -13.94
N GLU A 298 2.00 5.81 -12.66
CA GLU A 298 3.33 5.37 -12.20
C GLU A 298 3.64 3.94 -12.67
N ARG A 299 2.65 3.04 -12.63
CA ARG A 299 2.81 1.67 -13.15
C ARG A 299 3.02 1.64 -14.67
N TYR A 300 2.31 2.48 -15.42
CA TYR A 300 2.50 2.58 -16.86
C TYR A 300 3.94 3.02 -17.18
N PHE A 301 4.48 4.01 -16.47
CA PHE A 301 5.87 4.45 -16.64
C PHE A 301 6.91 3.42 -16.21
N ASP A 302 6.68 2.66 -15.14
CA ASP A 302 7.57 1.56 -14.72
C ASP A 302 7.57 0.36 -15.70
N GLU A 303 6.51 0.20 -16.50
CA GLU A 303 6.38 -0.86 -17.52
C GLU A 303 6.94 -0.47 -18.90
N GLU A 304 7.20 0.82 -19.18
CA GLU A 304 7.93 1.27 -20.37
C GLU A 304 9.45 1.08 -20.21
N GLU A 305 10.01 0.02 -20.79
CA GLU A 305 11.48 -0.11 -20.91
C GLU A 305 12.05 1.10 -21.68
N PRO A 306 13.16 1.71 -21.20
CA PRO A 306 13.75 2.87 -21.85
C PRO A 306 14.23 2.47 -23.25
N VAL A 307 13.57 3.00 -24.27
CA VAL A 307 13.98 2.80 -25.66
C VAL A 307 15.37 3.40 -25.83
N GLU A 308 16.39 2.55 -25.94
CA GLU A 308 17.72 2.98 -26.36
C GLU A 308 17.58 3.60 -27.76
N VAL A 309 17.67 4.92 -27.80
CA VAL A 309 17.82 5.68 -29.06
C VAL A 309 19.21 5.37 -29.61
N ASP A 310 19.27 4.25 -30.33
CA ASP A 310 20.42 3.85 -31.12
C ASP A 310 20.82 5.05 -31.99
N ASP A 311 22.04 5.55 -31.81
CA ASP A 311 22.56 6.78 -32.41
C ASP A 311 22.67 6.56 -33.93
N MET A 312 21.55 6.70 -34.64
CA MET A 312 21.50 6.52 -36.10
C MET A 312 22.43 7.53 -36.75
N GLU A 313 23.53 6.98 -37.28
CA GLU A 313 24.66 7.67 -37.89
C GLU A 313 24.20 8.89 -38.70
N MET A 314 24.68 10.09 -38.32
CA MET A 314 24.60 11.27 -39.19
C MET A 314 25.58 11.19 -40.36
N ASP A 315 25.59 10.07 -41.08
CA ASP A 315 26.11 10.02 -42.44
C ASP A 315 25.04 10.56 -43.39
N ARG A 316 25.07 11.89 -43.57
CA ARG A 316 24.35 12.55 -44.67
C ARG A 316 25.30 13.48 -45.43
N GLU A 317 25.43 13.15 -46.72
CA GLU A 317 26.40 13.58 -47.73
C GLU A 317 26.63 15.09 -47.89
#